data_AF-A0A536M8Y4-F1
#
_entry.id   AF-A0A536M8Y4-F1
#
_cell.length_a   1.000
_cell.length_b   1.000
_cell.length_c   1.000
_cell.angle_alpha   90.00
_cell.angle_beta   90.00
_cell.angle_gamma   90.00
#
_symmetry.space_group_name_H-M   'P 1'
#
loop_
_entity.id
_entity.type
_entity.pdbx_description
1 polymer ?
#
loop_
_entity_poly.entity_id
_entity_poly.type
_entity_poly.pdbx_seq_one_letter_code
_entity_poly.pdbx_strand_id
1 'polypeptide(L)'
;MRITIPRPNRIMLLALTLTVAALTADAPTYAAAVTTTPDYWNATWIPANPANFTVADRPHDYPVDMVVIHDIEGTAQSAINAFQDPNRQASAHYVVSKTGAITQMVAEKDIAWHAGNWDYNTRAIGIEHEGYAYIPYTYTVNEYKWSARLLASICSRWGVPLDRNHVIGHYQVPDPYNPGLYGGSSHHTDPGPYWDWVYYMNVARQEAAILPSPPHMVLTAVATAGNLTAAVTWPAARTCRTPIASYHVVGQPGNIVRDLPGNVTTTTFAGLQAHVAYTFTVTAKNSYGQDSLTTNAATPYTVPSAPSNAIATAGNGSAVVTWTAPSDNGGRPVIGYRVTPILNGTAQPARTFYLTSTMEVVSGLTNDSSYTFVVAAINMGGAGASSTPSNSVTPSSTLHPGAAQSSPAPSPPPRT
;
A
#
# COMPACT_ATOMS: atom_id res chain seq x y z
N MET A 1 9.71 -22.88 69.37
CA MET A 1 9.79 -23.94 68.33
C MET A 1 8.93 -23.48 67.16
N ARG A 2 9.50 -23.21 65.97
CA ARG A 2 8.72 -22.71 64.81
C ARG A 2 8.17 -23.90 64.02
N ILE A 3 6.88 -23.85 63.67
CA ILE A 3 6.18 -24.89 62.90
C ILE A 3 6.08 -24.44 61.44
N THR A 4 6.42 -25.32 60.51
CA THR A 4 6.38 -25.08 59.06
C THR A 4 5.18 -25.79 58.46
N ILE A 5 4.37 -25.09 57.66
CA ILE A 5 3.19 -25.66 56.98
C ILE A 5 3.56 -26.01 55.53
N PRO A 6 3.34 -27.25 55.05
CA PRO A 6 3.70 -27.69 53.70
C PRO A 6 2.64 -27.35 52.63
N ARG A 7 3.05 -27.38 51.35
CA ARG A 7 2.14 -27.25 50.20
C ARG A 7 1.40 -28.58 49.91
N PRO A 8 0.10 -28.56 49.57
CA PRO A 8 -0.57 -29.71 48.99
C PRO A 8 -0.23 -29.87 47.50
N ASN A 9 -0.43 -31.07 46.97
CA ASN A 9 -0.18 -31.43 45.57
C ASN A 9 -1.41 -32.17 45.00
N ARG A 10 -1.72 -31.93 43.72
CA ARG A 10 -2.64 -32.68 42.82
C ARG A 10 -3.82 -33.45 43.44
N ILE A 11 -5.05 -33.04 43.08
CA ILE A 11 -6.22 -33.94 43.06
C ILE A 11 -6.60 -34.20 41.59
N MET A 12 -6.98 -35.45 41.32
CA MET A 12 -7.41 -35.99 40.03
C MET A 12 -8.95 -36.04 40.01
N LEU A 13 -9.58 -35.70 38.88
CA LEU A 13 -11.03 -35.84 38.73
C LEU A 13 -11.39 -36.60 37.46
N LEU A 14 -12.29 -37.57 37.60
CA LEU A 14 -12.72 -38.48 36.55
C LEU A 14 -13.92 -37.87 35.81
N ALA A 15 -13.94 -37.97 34.48
CA ALA A 15 -15.05 -37.47 33.68
C ALA A 15 -16.22 -38.47 33.64
N LEU A 16 -17.44 -37.97 33.78
CA LEU A 16 -18.64 -38.64 33.29
C LEU A 16 -19.50 -37.62 32.54
N THR A 17 -20.06 -38.04 31.41
CA THR A 17 -20.64 -37.14 30.40
C THR A 17 -22.12 -36.89 30.59
N LEU A 18 -22.55 -35.65 30.39
CA LEU A 18 -23.87 -35.36 29.81
C LEU A 18 -23.73 -34.26 28.75
N THR A 19 -24.48 -34.38 27.66
CA THR A 19 -24.27 -33.61 26.42
C THR A 19 -24.85 -32.20 26.51
N VAL A 20 -24.01 -31.20 26.32
CA VAL A 20 -24.42 -29.84 25.90
C VAL A 20 -24.09 -29.70 24.42
N ALA A 21 -25.06 -29.30 23.60
CA ALA A 21 -24.83 -28.99 22.20
C ALA A 21 -24.06 -27.66 22.08
N ALA A 22 -22.73 -27.75 21.98
CA ALA A 22 -21.89 -26.59 21.74
C ALA A 22 -22.01 -26.16 20.27
N LEU A 23 -22.41 -24.91 20.03
CA LEU A 23 -22.15 -24.22 18.78
C LEU A 23 -20.64 -23.94 18.71
N THR A 24 -19.88 -24.89 18.19
CA THR A 24 -18.49 -24.66 17.81
C THR A 24 -18.47 -23.68 16.64
N ALA A 25 -17.78 -22.57 16.80
CA ALA A 25 -17.40 -21.75 15.67
C ALA A 25 -16.36 -22.55 14.86
N ASP A 26 -16.77 -23.06 13.71
CA ASP A 26 -15.86 -23.68 12.74
C ASP A 26 -14.94 -22.58 12.18
N ALA A 27 -13.86 -22.31 12.91
CA ALA A 27 -12.67 -21.69 12.34
C ALA A 27 -12.21 -22.63 11.22
N PRO A 28 -12.26 -22.21 9.94
CA PRO A 28 -11.94 -23.10 8.84
C PRO A 28 -10.50 -23.56 9.02
N THR A 29 -10.30 -24.88 9.09
CA THR A 29 -8.97 -25.46 9.08
C THR A 29 -8.31 -25.05 7.77
N TYR A 30 -7.35 -24.12 7.85
CA TYR A 30 -6.43 -23.87 6.74
C TYR A 30 -5.81 -25.22 6.39
N ALA A 31 -6.13 -25.72 5.19
CA ALA A 31 -5.60 -26.98 4.73
C ALA A 31 -4.07 -26.91 4.76
N ALA A 32 -3.43 -28.05 5.05
CA ALA A 32 -1.97 -28.14 5.01
C ALA A 32 -1.45 -27.61 3.66
N ALA A 33 -0.30 -26.92 3.70
CA ALA A 33 0.29 -26.16 2.60
C ALA A 33 -0.03 -26.78 1.24
N VAL A 34 -0.79 -26.04 0.42
CA VAL A 34 -1.55 -26.55 -0.73
C VAL A 34 -0.72 -27.58 -1.50
N THR A 35 -1.13 -28.86 -1.40
CA THR A 35 -0.54 -29.95 -2.16
C THR A 35 -0.51 -29.53 -3.62
N THR A 36 0.67 -29.58 -4.24
CA THR A 36 0.99 -29.22 -5.63
C THR A 36 -0.26 -29.12 -6.51
N THR A 37 -0.54 -27.92 -7.02
CA THR A 37 -1.75 -27.69 -7.82
C THR A 37 -1.84 -28.73 -8.95
N PRO A 38 -3.04 -29.17 -9.35
CA PRO A 38 -3.23 -30.29 -10.28
C PRO A 38 -2.90 -29.91 -11.74
N ASP A 39 -1.95 -29.00 -11.94
CA ASP A 39 -1.76 -28.18 -13.11
C ASP A 39 -0.87 -28.89 -14.15
N TYR A 40 -1.40 -30.01 -14.64
CA TYR A 40 -0.98 -30.70 -15.87
C TYR A 40 0.34 -31.52 -15.76
N TRP A 41 0.84 -31.99 -16.89
CA TRP A 41 2.08 -32.79 -16.95
C TRP A 41 3.29 -31.88 -16.76
N ASN A 42 4.13 -32.14 -15.75
CA ASN A 42 5.39 -31.41 -15.53
C ASN A 42 6.38 -31.66 -16.67
N ALA A 43 6.73 -30.62 -17.44
CA ALA A 43 7.85 -30.69 -18.37
C ALA A 43 9.18 -30.76 -17.60
N THR A 44 10.05 -31.72 -17.94
CA THR A 44 11.44 -31.73 -17.44
C THR A 44 12.25 -30.70 -18.21
N TRP A 45 12.45 -29.53 -17.63
CA TRP A 45 13.07 -28.39 -18.32
C TRP A 45 14.60 -28.47 -18.39
N ILE A 46 15.19 -28.00 -19.48
CA ILE A 46 16.64 -27.82 -19.63
C ILE A 46 16.93 -26.32 -19.45
N PRO A 47 17.86 -25.91 -18.56
CA PRO A 47 18.19 -24.52 -18.37
C PRO A 47 18.57 -23.78 -19.65
N ALA A 48 17.96 -22.61 -19.84
CA ALA A 48 18.38 -21.60 -20.80
C ALA A 48 19.91 -21.41 -20.76
N ASN A 49 20.54 -21.24 -21.92
CA ASN A 49 21.98 -20.98 -21.96
C ASN A 49 22.28 -19.67 -21.19
N PRO A 50 23.10 -19.69 -20.11
CA PRO A 50 23.42 -18.50 -19.33
C PRO A 50 24.15 -17.40 -20.12
N ALA A 51 24.68 -17.72 -21.31
CA ALA A 51 25.23 -16.73 -22.23
C ALA A 51 24.16 -15.84 -22.90
N ASN A 52 22.87 -16.24 -22.86
CA ASN A 52 21.80 -15.47 -23.47
C ASN A 52 21.35 -14.31 -22.55
N PHE A 53 21.08 -14.56 -21.25
CA PHE A 53 20.57 -13.55 -20.32
C PHE A 53 21.00 -13.75 -18.85
N THR A 54 21.06 -12.66 -18.09
CA THR A 54 21.53 -12.64 -16.68
C THR A 54 20.41 -12.65 -15.66
N VAL A 55 20.43 -13.64 -14.74
CA VAL A 55 19.72 -13.68 -13.44
C VAL A 55 18.23 -13.32 -13.50
N ALA A 56 17.37 -14.34 -13.61
CA ALA A 56 15.95 -14.16 -13.35
C ALA A 56 15.50 -14.88 -12.06
N ASP A 57 14.98 -14.09 -11.13
CA ASP A 57 13.79 -14.45 -10.39
C ASP A 57 12.68 -13.56 -10.95
N ARG A 58 11.44 -14.07 -11.13
CA ARG A 58 10.29 -13.15 -11.21
C ARG A 58 10.26 -12.38 -9.88
N PRO A 59 10.36 -11.03 -9.87
CA PRO A 59 10.21 -10.29 -8.61
C PRO A 59 8.82 -10.59 -8.05
N HIS A 60 8.79 -11.14 -6.83
CA HIS A 60 7.63 -11.78 -6.21
C HIS A 60 6.42 -10.83 -6.06
N ASP A 61 6.67 -9.53 -6.19
CA ASP A 61 5.73 -8.42 -6.09
C ASP A 61 5.03 -8.03 -7.40
N TYR A 62 5.40 -8.57 -8.57
CA TYR A 62 4.64 -8.36 -9.81
C TYR A 62 3.40 -9.28 -9.90
N PRO A 63 2.17 -8.75 -9.86
CA PRO A 63 0.96 -9.54 -10.08
C PRO A 63 0.84 -10.06 -11.52
N VAL A 64 -0.05 -11.05 -11.73
CA VAL A 64 -0.51 -11.43 -13.07
C VAL A 64 -1.68 -10.54 -13.45
N ASP A 65 -1.47 -9.75 -14.50
CA ASP A 65 -2.42 -8.77 -15.02
C ASP A 65 -3.05 -9.23 -16.34
N MET A 66 -2.35 -10.07 -17.11
CA MET A 66 -2.71 -10.40 -18.49
C MET A 66 -2.52 -11.89 -18.81
N VAL A 67 -3.21 -12.34 -19.86
CA VAL A 67 -2.99 -13.62 -20.55
C VAL A 67 -2.68 -13.34 -22.02
N VAL A 68 -1.59 -13.90 -22.53
CA VAL A 68 -1.17 -13.79 -23.94
C VAL A 68 -1.35 -15.14 -24.63
N ILE A 69 -1.64 -15.15 -25.93
CA ILE A 69 -1.96 -16.35 -26.73
C ILE A 69 -0.90 -16.58 -27.86
N HIS A 70 -0.18 -17.73 -27.88
CA HIS A 70 1.11 -18.04 -28.61
C HIS A 70 1.02 -19.17 -29.74
N ASP A 71 1.49 -20.45 -29.66
CA ASP A 71 1.20 -21.63 -30.59
C ASP A 71 2.37 -22.37 -31.31
N ILE A 72 1.97 -23.45 -32.01
CA ILE A 72 2.62 -24.68 -32.46
C ILE A 72 1.57 -25.52 -33.24
N GLU A 73 1.71 -25.70 -34.55
CA GLU A 73 0.81 -26.56 -35.34
C GLU A 73 0.83 -28.08 -35.01
N GLY A 74 1.45 -28.48 -33.88
CA GLY A 74 1.83 -29.85 -33.55
C GLY A 74 1.31 -30.40 -32.21
N THR A 75 2.16 -31.20 -31.58
CA THR A 75 1.89 -31.94 -30.33
C THR A 75 2.53 -31.27 -29.11
N ALA A 76 2.06 -31.60 -27.91
CA ALA A 76 2.71 -31.17 -26.66
C ALA A 76 4.19 -31.58 -26.59
N GLN A 77 4.57 -32.75 -27.12
CA GLN A 77 5.97 -33.18 -27.17
C GLN A 77 6.82 -32.31 -28.12
N SER A 78 6.29 -31.93 -29.28
CA SER A 78 7.01 -31.00 -30.18
C SER A 78 7.12 -29.59 -29.60
N ALA A 79 6.13 -29.14 -28.79
CA ALA A 79 6.26 -27.93 -27.99
C ALA A 79 7.40 -28.07 -26.97
N ILE A 80 7.38 -29.09 -26.12
CA ILE A 80 8.42 -29.36 -25.13
C ILE A 80 9.81 -29.35 -25.78
N ASN A 81 9.97 -30.00 -26.94
CA ASN A 81 11.22 -30.01 -27.70
C ASN A 81 11.62 -28.62 -28.23
N ALA A 82 10.67 -27.80 -28.67
CA ALA A 82 10.94 -26.43 -29.14
C ALA A 82 11.30 -25.47 -27.99
N PHE A 83 10.76 -25.71 -26.79
CA PHE A 83 11.04 -24.94 -25.58
C PHE A 83 12.31 -25.34 -24.85
N GLN A 84 12.78 -26.58 -25.07
CA GLN A 84 14.07 -27.08 -24.59
C GLN A 84 15.24 -26.74 -25.54
N ASP A 85 14.96 -26.19 -26.73
CA ASP A 85 15.98 -25.81 -27.72
C ASP A 85 16.58 -24.44 -27.37
N PRO A 86 17.84 -24.37 -26.86
CA PRO A 86 18.44 -23.11 -26.41
C PRO A 86 18.77 -22.13 -27.54
N ASN A 87 18.50 -22.52 -28.80
CA ASN A 87 18.68 -21.70 -29.99
C ASN A 87 17.35 -21.06 -30.47
N ARG A 88 16.21 -21.44 -29.87
CA ARG A 88 14.89 -20.86 -30.16
C ARG A 88 14.58 -19.67 -29.25
N GLN A 89 13.83 -18.72 -29.79
CA GLN A 89 13.24 -17.60 -29.06
C GLN A 89 11.75 -17.88 -28.77
N ALA A 90 11.46 -19.04 -28.18
CA ALA A 90 10.11 -19.49 -27.86
C ALA A 90 9.79 -19.21 -26.38
N SER A 91 8.67 -18.54 -26.12
CA SER A 91 8.26 -18.11 -24.78
C SER A 91 6.80 -18.44 -24.51
N ALA A 92 6.50 -19.21 -23.47
CA ALA A 92 5.15 -19.54 -23.00
C ALA A 92 5.23 -20.05 -21.56
N HIS A 93 4.16 -19.85 -20.79
CA HIS A 93 4.04 -20.43 -19.46
C HIS A 93 3.29 -21.77 -19.52
N TYR A 94 2.26 -21.84 -20.36
CA TYR A 94 1.48 -23.04 -20.63
C TYR A 94 1.33 -23.30 -22.14
N VAL A 95 1.10 -24.56 -22.50
CA VAL A 95 0.84 -25.00 -23.87
C VAL A 95 -0.45 -25.78 -23.92
N VAL A 96 -1.23 -25.58 -24.98
CA VAL A 96 -2.37 -26.41 -25.35
C VAL A 96 -2.09 -27.00 -26.71
N SER A 97 -2.00 -28.33 -26.80
CA SER A 97 -1.73 -29.00 -28.07
C SER A 97 -3.00 -29.27 -28.88
N LYS A 98 -2.83 -29.54 -30.18
CA LYS A 98 -3.86 -29.93 -31.15
C LYS A 98 -4.83 -31.04 -30.70
N THR A 99 -4.40 -31.92 -29.80
CA THR A 99 -5.24 -33.01 -29.25
C THR A 99 -5.99 -32.62 -27.97
N GLY A 100 -5.72 -31.44 -27.41
CA GLY A 100 -6.27 -30.97 -26.13
C GLY A 100 -5.42 -31.30 -24.90
N ALA A 101 -4.26 -31.93 -25.06
CA ALA A 101 -3.33 -32.12 -23.95
C ALA A 101 -2.67 -30.78 -23.59
N ILE A 102 -2.68 -30.44 -22.30
CA ILE A 102 -2.13 -29.20 -21.73
C ILE A 102 -0.82 -29.51 -20.99
N THR A 103 0.12 -28.57 -20.96
CA THR A 103 1.43 -28.70 -20.29
C THR A 103 1.85 -27.36 -19.69
N GLN A 104 2.44 -27.35 -18.49
CA GLN A 104 3.15 -26.19 -17.96
C GLN A 104 4.63 -26.28 -18.35
N MET A 105 5.16 -25.24 -18.98
CA MET A 105 6.49 -25.27 -19.63
C MET A 105 7.61 -24.81 -18.71
N VAL A 106 7.30 -23.87 -17.82
CA VAL A 106 8.19 -23.25 -16.84
C VAL A 106 7.39 -23.05 -15.55
N ALA A 107 8.05 -23.14 -14.39
CA ALA A 107 7.38 -22.84 -13.13
C ALA A 107 7.13 -21.32 -12.99
N GLU A 108 6.15 -20.93 -12.18
CA GLU A 108 5.65 -19.54 -12.11
C GLU A 108 6.70 -18.49 -11.70
N LYS A 109 7.68 -18.90 -10.89
CA LYS A 109 8.83 -18.07 -10.51
C LYS A 109 9.85 -17.88 -11.64
N ASP A 110 9.84 -18.77 -12.64
CA ASP A 110 10.85 -18.89 -13.69
C ASP A 110 10.41 -18.31 -15.05
N ILE A 111 9.17 -17.82 -15.19
CA ILE A 111 8.59 -17.29 -16.44
C ILE A 111 9.51 -16.23 -17.11
N ALA A 112 10.20 -15.42 -16.30
CA ALA A 112 11.09 -14.38 -16.78
C ALA A 112 12.30 -14.91 -17.59
N TRP A 113 12.80 -16.13 -17.36
CA TRP A 113 14.05 -16.63 -17.98
C TRP A 113 14.02 -16.74 -19.51
N HIS A 114 12.85 -16.81 -20.14
CA HIS A 114 12.70 -17.41 -21.48
C HIS A 114 12.01 -16.52 -22.54
N ALA A 115 11.84 -15.21 -22.30
CA ALA A 115 10.93 -14.41 -23.11
C ALA A 115 11.44 -13.01 -23.51
N GLY A 116 11.32 -12.70 -24.81
CA GLY A 116 11.89 -11.50 -25.46
C GLY A 116 11.27 -10.14 -25.10
N ASN A 117 10.41 -10.05 -24.10
CA ASN A 117 9.90 -8.78 -23.57
C ASN A 117 9.72 -8.87 -22.04
N TRP A 118 10.78 -8.55 -21.31
CA TRP A 118 10.92 -8.81 -19.87
C TRP A 118 9.79 -8.24 -19.00
N ASP A 119 9.31 -7.01 -19.28
CA ASP A 119 8.27 -6.36 -18.46
C ASP A 119 6.85 -6.90 -18.74
N TYR A 120 6.60 -7.41 -19.95
CA TYR A 120 5.35 -8.10 -20.24
C TYR A 120 5.33 -9.49 -19.58
N ASN A 121 6.43 -10.23 -19.65
CA ASN A 121 6.50 -11.61 -19.19
C ASN A 121 6.62 -11.76 -17.66
N THR A 122 7.01 -10.71 -16.93
CA THR A 122 6.85 -10.66 -15.46
C THR A 122 5.41 -10.39 -15.01
N ARG A 123 4.52 -9.93 -15.91
CA ARG A 123 3.14 -9.51 -15.58
C ARG A 123 2.05 -10.31 -16.30
N ALA A 124 2.41 -11.17 -17.24
CA ALA A 124 1.46 -11.94 -18.05
C ALA A 124 1.70 -13.45 -17.98
N ILE A 125 0.69 -14.22 -18.36
CA ILE A 125 0.77 -15.67 -18.57
C ILE A 125 0.59 -15.96 -20.06
N GLY A 126 1.62 -16.50 -20.71
CA GLY A 126 1.51 -17.01 -22.08
C GLY A 126 0.85 -18.39 -22.12
N ILE A 127 -0.20 -18.54 -22.92
CA ILE A 127 -0.80 -19.82 -23.33
C ILE A 127 -0.58 -19.97 -24.83
N GLU A 128 -0.07 -21.09 -25.31
CA GLU A 128 0.15 -21.32 -26.74
C GLU A 128 -1.22 -21.44 -27.53
N HIS A 129 -1.45 -20.65 -28.64
CA HIS A 129 -2.23 -20.91 -29.91
C HIS A 129 -2.07 -19.78 -31.01
N GLU A 130 -1.75 -19.83 -32.32
CA GLU A 130 -0.82 -20.56 -33.24
C GLU A 130 -1.49 -21.06 -34.51
N GLY A 131 -0.76 -21.86 -35.27
CA GLY A 131 -0.73 -21.76 -36.71
C GLY A 131 -0.47 -20.33 -37.22
N TYR A 132 0.33 -20.22 -38.27
CA TYR A 132 0.23 -19.08 -39.18
C TYR A 132 -1.08 -19.22 -39.97
N ALA A 133 -2.21 -19.03 -39.27
CA ALA A 133 -3.57 -19.16 -39.74
C ALA A 133 -3.92 -17.99 -40.69
N TYR A 134 -3.29 -18.02 -41.85
CA TYR A 134 -3.64 -17.30 -43.07
C TYR A 134 -4.72 -18.04 -43.88
N ILE A 135 -5.26 -19.14 -43.35
CA ILE A 135 -6.43 -19.85 -43.90
C ILE A 135 -7.54 -19.96 -42.82
N PRO A 136 -8.82 -19.82 -43.19
CA PRO A 136 -9.93 -20.14 -42.29
C PRO A 136 -9.91 -21.63 -41.88
N TYR A 137 -10.44 -21.92 -40.69
CA TYR A 137 -10.63 -23.27 -40.14
C TYR A 137 -9.35 -24.08 -39.82
N THR A 138 -8.17 -23.44 -39.69
CA THR A 138 -6.94 -24.11 -39.17
C THR A 138 -7.16 -24.76 -37.80
N TYR A 139 -7.88 -24.03 -36.93
CA TYR A 139 -8.11 -24.36 -35.53
C TYR A 139 -9.21 -25.39 -35.33
N THR A 140 -8.98 -26.39 -34.47
CA THR A 140 -10.01 -27.36 -34.09
C THR A 140 -10.87 -26.85 -32.94
N VAL A 141 -12.11 -27.35 -32.86
CA VAL A 141 -13.04 -27.09 -31.73
C VAL A 141 -12.47 -27.58 -30.39
N ASN A 142 -11.49 -28.49 -30.38
CA ASN A 142 -10.84 -28.97 -29.17
C ASN A 142 -9.79 -27.98 -28.65
N GLU A 143 -8.94 -27.43 -29.51
CA GLU A 143 -7.99 -26.35 -29.16
C GLU A 143 -8.73 -25.20 -28.45
N TYR A 144 -9.70 -24.58 -29.12
CA TYR A 144 -10.53 -23.51 -28.55
C TYR A 144 -11.07 -23.85 -27.15
N LYS A 145 -11.56 -25.07 -26.92
CA LYS A 145 -12.12 -25.51 -25.63
C LYS A 145 -11.06 -25.71 -24.55
N TRP A 146 -9.93 -26.34 -24.87
CA TRP A 146 -8.91 -26.65 -23.86
C TRP A 146 -8.13 -25.41 -23.43
N SER A 147 -7.87 -24.47 -24.34
CA SER A 147 -7.31 -23.16 -23.96
C SER A 147 -8.34 -22.29 -23.23
N ALA A 148 -9.62 -22.34 -23.61
CA ALA A 148 -10.69 -21.65 -22.87
C ALA A 148 -10.82 -22.16 -21.42
N ARG A 149 -10.59 -23.46 -21.16
CA ARG A 149 -10.52 -24.05 -19.81
C ARG A 149 -9.31 -23.58 -19.02
N LEU A 150 -8.15 -23.49 -19.67
CA LEU A 150 -6.94 -23.00 -19.03
C LEU A 150 -7.06 -21.51 -18.67
N LEU A 151 -7.57 -20.69 -19.60
CA LEU A 151 -7.91 -19.29 -19.36
C LEU A 151 -8.94 -19.13 -18.23
N ALA A 152 -9.97 -19.99 -18.18
CA ALA A 152 -10.93 -20.04 -17.07
C ALA A 152 -10.25 -20.38 -15.73
N SER A 153 -9.32 -21.34 -15.71
CA SER A 153 -8.51 -21.69 -14.53
C SER A 153 -7.66 -20.50 -14.06
N ILE A 154 -6.98 -19.81 -14.98
CA ILE A 154 -6.20 -18.60 -14.69
C ILE A 154 -7.08 -17.48 -14.14
N CYS A 155 -8.29 -17.29 -14.66
CA CYS A 155 -9.29 -16.36 -14.11
C CYS A 155 -9.65 -16.71 -12.66
N SER A 156 -9.95 -17.98 -12.37
CA SER A 156 -10.23 -18.45 -11.01
C SER A 156 -9.04 -18.25 -10.07
N ARG A 157 -7.83 -18.59 -10.53
CA ARG A 157 -6.60 -18.68 -9.72
C ARG A 157 -5.87 -17.36 -9.51
N TRP A 158 -6.09 -16.35 -10.37
CA TRP A 158 -5.40 -15.05 -10.31
C TRP A 158 -6.33 -13.82 -10.45
N GLY A 159 -7.64 -14.03 -10.63
CA GLY A 159 -8.62 -12.94 -10.74
C GLY A 159 -8.61 -12.16 -12.05
N VAL A 160 -7.80 -12.57 -13.04
CA VAL A 160 -7.64 -11.89 -14.34
C VAL A 160 -8.98 -11.85 -15.09
N PRO A 161 -9.51 -10.67 -15.46
CA PRO A 161 -10.81 -10.55 -16.14
C PRO A 161 -10.89 -11.21 -17.52
N LEU A 162 -12.07 -11.76 -17.85
CA LEU A 162 -12.33 -12.41 -19.15
C LEU A 162 -12.82 -11.40 -20.21
N ASP A 163 -11.96 -10.44 -20.53
CA ASP A 163 -12.14 -9.44 -21.58
C ASP A 163 -10.88 -9.29 -22.47
N ARG A 164 -10.95 -8.45 -23.51
CA ARG A 164 -9.89 -8.27 -24.52
C ARG A 164 -8.83 -7.21 -24.17
N ASN A 165 -8.92 -6.59 -22.99
CA ASN A 165 -7.85 -5.75 -22.45
C ASN A 165 -6.84 -6.60 -21.66
N HIS A 166 -7.33 -7.64 -20.98
CA HIS A 166 -6.51 -8.54 -20.16
C HIS A 166 -6.12 -9.82 -20.92
N VAL A 167 -6.98 -10.36 -21.78
CA VAL A 167 -6.68 -11.52 -22.64
C VAL A 167 -6.34 -11.02 -24.05
N ILE A 168 -5.07 -11.17 -24.46
CA ILE A 168 -4.53 -10.66 -25.73
C ILE A 168 -3.91 -11.75 -26.61
N GLY A 169 -3.81 -11.48 -27.91
CA GLY A 169 -2.90 -12.22 -28.79
C GLY A 169 -1.46 -11.74 -28.66
N HIS A 170 -0.49 -12.59 -28.97
CA HIS A 170 0.92 -12.19 -29.05
C HIS A 170 1.16 -11.08 -30.08
N TYR A 171 0.39 -11.04 -31.17
CA TYR A 171 0.34 -9.93 -32.15
C TYR A 171 -0.01 -8.56 -31.54
N GLN A 172 -0.43 -8.51 -30.26
CA GLN A 172 -0.73 -7.29 -29.51
C GLN A 172 0.35 -6.96 -28.45
N VAL A 173 1.32 -7.84 -28.21
CA VAL A 173 2.47 -7.57 -27.33
C VAL A 173 3.42 -6.61 -28.06
N PRO A 174 3.74 -5.43 -27.49
CA PRO A 174 4.64 -4.48 -28.14
C PRO A 174 6.06 -5.05 -28.32
N ASP A 175 6.75 -4.63 -29.38
CA ASP A 175 8.20 -4.81 -29.50
C ASP A 175 8.92 -3.81 -28.56
N PRO A 176 9.72 -4.25 -27.57
CA PRO A 176 10.46 -3.35 -26.69
C PRO A 176 11.60 -2.58 -27.39
N TYR A 177 12.03 -3.01 -28.58
CA TYR A 177 13.10 -2.38 -29.37
C TYR A 177 12.59 -1.50 -30.51
N ASN A 178 11.38 -1.73 -31.02
CA ASN A 178 10.79 -1.00 -32.15
C ASN A 178 9.43 -0.37 -31.79
N PRO A 179 9.42 0.85 -31.20
CA PRO A 179 8.20 1.52 -30.76
C PRO A 179 7.15 1.69 -31.87
N GLY A 180 5.96 1.15 -31.64
CA GLY A 180 4.84 1.17 -32.59
C GLY A 180 4.67 -0.14 -33.38
N LEU A 181 5.58 -1.10 -33.22
CA LEU A 181 5.45 -2.47 -33.73
C LEU A 181 5.05 -3.45 -32.61
N TYR A 182 4.52 -4.60 -33.00
CA TYR A 182 3.91 -5.61 -32.11
C TYR A 182 4.21 -7.04 -32.62
N GLY A 183 3.94 -8.05 -31.79
CA GLY A 183 4.35 -9.44 -32.03
C GLY A 183 5.69 -9.79 -31.37
N GLY A 184 6.06 -9.07 -30.31
CA GLY A 184 7.39 -9.11 -29.69
C GLY A 184 8.50 -8.66 -30.66
N SER A 185 9.76 -8.91 -30.28
CA SER A 185 10.95 -8.57 -31.09
C SER A 185 11.02 -9.23 -32.47
N SER A 186 10.23 -10.28 -32.67
CA SER A 186 10.20 -11.11 -33.88
C SER A 186 8.97 -10.87 -34.75
N HIS A 187 8.09 -9.94 -34.36
CA HIS A 187 6.94 -9.48 -35.15
C HIS A 187 5.96 -10.59 -35.55
N HIS A 188 5.68 -11.52 -34.63
CA HIS A 188 4.73 -12.61 -34.87
C HIS A 188 3.27 -12.10 -34.97
N THR A 189 2.43 -12.85 -35.67
CA THR A 189 1.04 -12.47 -36.02
C THR A 189 0.02 -13.42 -35.40
N ASP A 190 0.31 -13.93 -34.22
CA ASP A 190 -0.37 -15.03 -33.51
C ASP A 190 -1.28 -14.54 -32.35
N PRO A 191 -2.45 -15.17 -32.12
CA PRO A 191 -3.13 -16.08 -33.04
C PRO A 191 -3.54 -15.35 -34.33
N GLY A 192 -3.55 -16.09 -35.45
CA GLY A 192 -3.77 -15.53 -36.78
C GLY A 192 -5.13 -14.83 -36.97
N PRO A 193 -5.30 -14.04 -38.06
CA PRO A 193 -6.48 -13.19 -38.29
C PRO A 193 -7.83 -13.93 -38.37
N TYR A 194 -7.84 -15.27 -38.45
CA TYR A 194 -9.04 -16.11 -38.41
C TYR A 194 -9.35 -16.70 -37.02
N TRP A 195 -8.70 -16.24 -35.95
CA TRP A 195 -9.05 -16.60 -34.59
C TRP A 195 -10.35 -15.94 -34.12
N ASP A 196 -11.37 -16.75 -33.86
CA ASP A 196 -12.67 -16.27 -33.40
C ASP A 196 -12.64 -15.92 -31.90
N TRP A 197 -12.22 -14.69 -31.63
CA TRP A 197 -12.25 -14.10 -30.29
C TRP A 197 -13.66 -14.05 -29.67
N VAL A 198 -14.73 -14.05 -30.45
CA VAL A 198 -16.10 -14.02 -29.92
C VAL A 198 -16.49 -15.42 -29.43
N TYR A 199 -16.26 -16.45 -30.24
CA TYR A 199 -16.44 -17.85 -29.84
C TYR A 199 -15.55 -18.20 -28.65
N TYR A 200 -14.24 -17.93 -28.74
CA TYR A 200 -13.27 -18.24 -27.70
C TYR A 200 -13.63 -17.64 -26.34
N MET A 201 -13.89 -16.33 -26.29
CA MET A 201 -14.22 -15.67 -25.02
C MET A 201 -15.60 -16.07 -24.47
N ASN A 202 -16.51 -16.56 -25.31
CA ASN A 202 -17.78 -17.13 -24.85
C ASN A 202 -17.60 -18.53 -24.25
N VAL A 203 -16.78 -19.39 -24.85
CA VAL A 203 -16.42 -20.69 -24.25
C VAL A 203 -15.64 -20.49 -22.94
N ALA A 204 -14.69 -19.55 -22.89
CA ALA A 204 -13.93 -19.25 -21.68
C ALA A 204 -14.83 -18.78 -20.52
N ARG A 205 -15.86 -17.98 -20.80
CA ARG A 205 -16.86 -17.57 -19.78
C ARG A 205 -17.77 -18.72 -19.33
N GLN A 206 -18.07 -19.68 -20.20
CA GLN A 206 -18.84 -20.88 -19.85
C GLN A 206 -18.03 -21.81 -18.93
N GLU A 207 -16.79 -22.13 -19.31
CA GLU A 207 -15.89 -22.96 -18.51
C GLU A 207 -15.53 -22.25 -17.18
N ALA A 208 -15.40 -20.91 -17.17
CA ALA A 208 -15.20 -20.13 -15.96
C ALA A 208 -16.44 -19.99 -15.07
N ALA A 209 -17.65 -20.30 -15.55
CA ALA A 209 -18.88 -20.16 -14.77
C ALA A 209 -18.98 -21.20 -13.64
N ILE A 210 -18.40 -22.39 -13.84
CA ILE A 210 -18.41 -23.51 -12.89
C ILE A 210 -17.25 -23.48 -11.88
N LEU A 211 -16.24 -22.64 -12.10
CA LEU A 211 -15.09 -22.48 -11.20
C LEU A 211 -15.38 -21.48 -10.06
N PRO A 212 -14.55 -21.47 -9.01
CA PRO A 212 -14.51 -20.36 -8.07
C PRO A 212 -14.18 -19.01 -8.73
N SER A 213 -14.51 -17.91 -8.05
CA SER A 213 -14.03 -16.57 -8.42
C SER A 213 -13.76 -15.76 -7.14
N PRO A 214 -12.79 -16.17 -6.30
CA PRO A 214 -12.46 -15.47 -5.06
C PRO A 214 -11.81 -14.10 -5.35
N PRO A 215 -11.73 -13.21 -4.34
CA PRO A 215 -10.92 -11.99 -4.40
C PRO A 215 -9.43 -12.28 -4.53
N HIS A 216 -8.70 -11.39 -5.22
CA HIS A 216 -7.24 -11.39 -5.31
C HIS A 216 -6.69 -9.98 -5.03
N MET A 217 -5.88 -9.85 -3.98
CA MET A 217 -5.26 -8.59 -3.53
C MET A 217 -3.88 -8.43 -4.18
N VAL A 218 -3.86 -7.79 -5.35
CA VAL A 218 -2.72 -7.81 -6.29
C VAL A 218 -1.65 -6.74 -6.07
N LEU A 219 -1.89 -5.74 -5.23
CA LEU A 219 -1.03 -4.55 -5.07
C LEU A 219 -1.17 -3.98 -3.65
N THR A 220 -0.12 -3.36 -3.14
CA THR A 220 0.01 -2.97 -1.72
C THR A 220 -1.06 -2.01 -1.21
N ALA A 221 -1.54 -2.26 0.02
CA ALA A 221 -2.32 -1.30 0.80
C ALA A 221 -1.39 -0.31 1.51
N VAL A 222 -1.82 0.95 1.67
CA VAL A 222 -1.05 2.04 2.27
C VAL A 222 -1.81 2.65 3.45
N ALA A 223 -1.10 2.93 4.54
CA ALA A 223 -1.62 3.69 5.68
C ALA A 223 -0.85 5.00 5.87
N THR A 224 -1.58 6.12 5.88
CA THR A 224 -1.06 7.47 6.04
C THR A 224 -1.50 8.04 7.39
N ALA A 225 -0.53 8.34 8.25
CA ALA A 225 -0.78 8.92 9.56
C ALA A 225 -1.27 10.38 9.50
N GLY A 226 -2.25 10.71 10.34
CA GLY A 226 -2.78 12.04 10.58
C GLY A 226 -2.78 12.43 12.07
N ASN A 227 -3.43 13.55 12.40
CA ASN A 227 -3.66 13.96 13.78
C ASN A 227 -4.68 13.01 14.44
N LEU A 228 -4.23 12.19 15.41
CA LEU A 228 -4.99 11.12 16.09
C LEU A 228 -5.78 10.20 15.12
N THR A 229 -5.26 10.04 13.90
CA THR A 229 -5.93 9.39 12.76
C THR A 229 -4.96 8.58 11.90
N ALA A 230 -5.50 7.62 11.15
CA ALA A 230 -4.81 6.99 10.02
C ALA A 230 -5.80 6.82 8.87
N ALA A 231 -5.46 7.36 7.70
CA ALA A 231 -6.16 7.09 6.45
C ALA A 231 -5.55 5.85 5.81
N VAL A 232 -6.37 4.86 5.47
CA VAL A 232 -5.97 3.58 4.89
C VAL A 232 -6.57 3.50 3.49
N THR A 233 -5.76 3.20 2.49
CA THR A 233 -6.17 3.13 1.08
C THR A 233 -5.56 1.91 0.42
N TRP A 234 -6.33 1.22 -0.42
CA TRP A 234 -5.92 0.02 -1.13
C TRP A 234 -6.42 0.05 -2.58
N PRO A 235 -5.73 -0.59 -3.52
CA PRO A 235 -6.27 -0.84 -4.85
C PRO A 235 -7.46 -1.82 -4.76
N ALA A 236 -8.38 -1.74 -5.71
CA ALA A 236 -9.50 -2.67 -5.76
C ALA A 236 -9.00 -4.11 -5.98
N ALA A 237 -9.47 -5.05 -5.17
CA ALA A 237 -9.19 -6.47 -5.34
C ALA A 237 -9.78 -6.98 -6.68
N ARG A 238 -9.04 -7.85 -7.36
CA ARG A 238 -9.47 -8.44 -8.64
C ARG A 238 -10.35 -9.65 -8.43
N THR A 239 -11.31 -9.83 -9.33
CA THR A 239 -12.19 -11.00 -9.45
C THR A 239 -12.54 -11.15 -10.92
N CYS A 240 -12.33 -12.32 -11.53
CA CYS A 240 -12.61 -12.45 -12.97
C CYS A 240 -14.11 -12.50 -13.31
N ARG A 241 -14.99 -12.75 -12.32
CA ARG A 241 -16.44 -12.88 -12.54
C ARG A 241 -17.32 -12.43 -11.36
N THR A 242 -17.01 -12.82 -10.12
CA THR A 242 -17.90 -12.54 -8.98
C THR A 242 -17.41 -11.33 -8.19
N PRO A 243 -18.14 -10.20 -8.17
CA PRO A 243 -17.66 -8.96 -7.55
C PRO A 243 -17.30 -9.11 -6.06
N ILE A 244 -16.45 -8.21 -5.57
CA ILE A 244 -16.22 -8.02 -4.13
C ILE A 244 -17.53 -7.63 -3.45
N ALA A 245 -17.91 -8.37 -2.41
CA ALA A 245 -19.09 -8.05 -1.61
C ALA A 245 -18.74 -7.02 -0.52
N SER A 246 -17.60 -7.19 0.15
CA SER A 246 -17.13 -6.30 1.21
C SER A 246 -15.60 -6.28 1.35
N TYR A 247 -15.10 -5.24 2.00
CA TYR A 247 -13.78 -5.22 2.63
C TYR A 247 -13.94 -5.21 4.15
N HIS A 248 -13.08 -5.94 4.84
CA HIS A 248 -12.97 -5.98 6.30
C HIS A 248 -11.57 -5.52 6.67
N VAL A 249 -11.45 -4.40 7.38
CA VAL A 249 -10.16 -3.77 7.72
C VAL A 249 -9.93 -3.86 9.22
N VAL A 250 -8.84 -4.54 9.63
CA VAL A 250 -8.44 -4.71 11.03
C VAL A 250 -7.13 -3.98 11.28
N GLY A 251 -7.16 -2.97 12.15
CA GLY A 251 -5.98 -2.28 12.64
C GLY A 251 -5.43 -2.89 13.93
N GLN A 252 -4.10 -2.98 14.01
CA GLN A 252 -3.34 -3.31 15.21
C GLN A 252 -2.41 -2.14 15.58
N PRO A 253 -2.12 -1.91 16.87
CA PRO A 253 -2.66 -2.61 18.03
C PRO A 253 -4.12 -2.25 18.33
N GLY A 254 -4.79 -3.10 19.12
CA GLY A 254 -6.11 -2.82 19.70
C GLY A 254 -7.31 -3.41 18.96
N ASN A 255 -7.11 -4.20 17.90
CA ASN A 255 -8.19 -4.85 17.13
C ASN A 255 -9.29 -3.87 16.66
N ILE A 256 -8.91 -2.72 16.10
CA ILE A 256 -9.86 -1.73 15.58
C ILE A 256 -10.40 -2.18 14.22
N VAL A 257 -11.72 -2.29 14.08
CA VAL A 257 -12.36 -2.90 12.89
C VAL A 257 -13.21 -1.91 12.10
N ARG A 258 -13.21 -2.03 10.77
CA ARG A 258 -14.26 -1.50 9.90
C ARG A 258 -14.64 -2.52 8.81
N ASP A 259 -15.93 -2.78 8.69
CA ASP A 259 -16.53 -3.43 7.51
C ASP A 259 -17.04 -2.38 6.53
N LEU A 260 -16.83 -2.61 5.24
CA LEU A 260 -17.06 -1.65 4.16
C LEU A 260 -17.65 -2.34 2.92
N PRO A 261 -18.51 -1.68 2.12
CA PRO A 261 -18.99 -2.20 0.84
C PRO A 261 -17.85 -2.49 -0.15
N GLY A 262 -18.01 -3.51 -1.01
CA GLY A 262 -16.98 -3.96 -1.94
C GLY A 262 -16.57 -2.98 -3.06
N ASN A 263 -17.24 -1.82 -3.17
CA ASN A 263 -16.84 -0.71 -4.05
C ASN A 263 -16.02 0.38 -3.34
N VAL A 264 -15.67 0.21 -2.06
CA VAL A 264 -14.88 1.18 -1.27
C VAL A 264 -13.42 0.75 -1.21
N THR A 265 -12.51 1.66 -1.57
CA THR A 265 -11.05 1.45 -1.63
C THR A 265 -10.26 2.29 -0.62
N THR A 266 -10.94 2.99 0.29
CA THR A 266 -10.30 3.83 1.33
C THR A 266 -11.17 3.96 2.57
N THR A 267 -10.55 4.17 3.73
CA THR A 267 -11.24 4.50 4.99
C THR A 267 -10.34 5.26 5.94
N THR A 268 -10.91 5.90 6.96
CA THR A 268 -10.13 6.59 8.01
C THR A 268 -10.49 6.07 9.39
N PHE A 269 -9.48 5.70 10.16
CA PHE A 269 -9.57 5.44 11.59
C PHE A 269 -9.21 6.72 12.36
N ALA A 270 -9.94 7.00 13.45
CA ALA A 270 -9.84 8.22 14.23
C ALA A 270 -9.93 7.91 15.73
N GLY A 271 -9.40 8.79 16.58
CA GLY A 271 -9.23 8.52 18.01
C GLY A 271 -8.07 7.57 18.30
N LEU A 272 -7.12 7.46 17.37
CA LEU A 272 -5.91 6.66 17.54
C LEU A 272 -4.94 7.34 18.50
N GLN A 273 -4.13 6.56 19.21
CA GLN A 273 -3.11 7.09 20.11
C GLN A 273 -1.95 7.67 19.29
N ALA A 274 -1.55 8.90 19.60
CA ALA A 274 -0.35 9.50 19.02
C ALA A 274 0.91 8.70 19.43
N HIS A 275 1.93 8.72 18.58
CA HIS A 275 3.22 8.04 18.76
C HIS A 275 3.16 6.49 18.79
N VAL A 276 1.97 5.87 18.82
CA VAL A 276 1.80 4.43 18.62
C VAL A 276 1.80 4.10 17.13
N ALA A 277 2.61 3.13 16.71
CA ALA A 277 2.62 2.66 15.33
C ALA A 277 1.46 1.67 15.10
N TYR A 278 0.62 1.94 14.09
CA TYR A 278 -0.48 1.07 13.69
C TYR A 278 -0.22 0.44 12.31
N THR A 279 -0.57 -0.84 12.15
CA THR A 279 -0.66 -1.54 10.85
C THR A 279 -2.09 -2.00 10.62
N PHE A 280 -2.53 -2.06 9.35
CA PHE A 280 -3.90 -2.41 8.99
C PHE A 280 -3.91 -3.56 7.99
N THR A 281 -4.61 -4.64 8.31
CA THR A 281 -4.89 -5.74 7.38
C THR A 281 -6.23 -5.47 6.70
N VAL A 282 -6.21 -5.29 5.38
CA VAL A 282 -7.38 -5.14 4.51
C VAL A 282 -7.69 -6.50 3.91
N THR A 283 -8.86 -7.06 4.20
CA THR A 283 -9.35 -8.34 3.66
C THR A 283 -10.53 -8.10 2.73
N ALA A 284 -10.40 -8.42 1.45
CA ALA A 284 -11.49 -8.44 0.47
C ALA A 284 -12.27 -9.75 0.57
N LYS A 285 -13.61 -9.72 0.43
CA LYS A 285 -14.48 -10.91 0.57
C LYS A 285 -15.56 -11.00 -0.51
N ASN A 286 -15.87 -12.21 -0.96
CA ASN A 286 -17.09 -12.53 -1.72
C ASN A 286 -17.58 -13.97 -1.41
N SER A 287 -18.55 -14.48 -2.17
CA SER A 287 -19.16 -15.80 -1.94
C SER A 287 -18.23 -17.01 -2.19
N TYR A 288 -17.05 -16.81 -2.79
CA TYR A 288 -16.09 -17.88 -3.11
C TYR A 288 -14.84 -17.85 -2.22
N GLY A 289 -14.64 -16.81 -1.40
CA GLY A 289 -13.50 -16.72 -0.50
C GLY A 289 -13.15 -15.30 -0.09
N GLN A 290 -11.93 -15.16 0.43
CA GLN A 290 -11.37 -13.90 0.87
C GLN A 290 -9.85 -13.90 0.63
N ASP A 291 -9.27 -12.70 0.44
CA ASP A 291 -7.83 -12.49 0.35
C ASP A 291 -7.44 -11.18 1.04
N SER A 292 -6.18 -11.05 1.50
CA SER A 292 -5.76 -9.99 2.43
C SER A 292 -4.36 -9.42 2.17
N LEU A 293 -4.20 -8.11 2.35
CA LEU A 293 -2.90 -7.45 2.44
C LEU A 293 -2.79 -6.58 3.69
N THR A 294 -1.57 -6.41 4.19
CA THR A 294 -1.27 -5.55 5.34
C THR A 294 -0.51 -4.30 4.90
N THR A 295 -0.87 -3.15 5.46
CA THR A 295 -0.24 -1.86 5.15
C THR A 295 1.17 -1.73 5.72
N ASN A 296 1.91 -0.73 5.25
CA ASN A 296 2.97 -0.12 6.04
C ASN A 296 2.47 0.31 7.44
N ALA A 297 3.40 0.50 8.38
CA ALA A 297 3.07 1.13 9.66
C ALA A 297 2.78 2.62 9.48
N ALA A 298 1.73 3.10 10.14
CA ALA A 298 1.37 4.51 10.26
C ALA A 298 1.36 4.90 11.74
N THR A 299 2.19 5.87 12.12
CA THR A 299 2.26 6.40 13.49
C THR A 299 1.54 7.76 13.56
N PRO A 300 0.31 7.83 14.13
CA PRO A 300 -0.42 9.08 14.29
C PRO A 300 0.35 10.08 15.14
N TYR A 301 0.08 11.35 14.89
CA TYR A 301 0.64 12.47 15.63
C TYR A 301 -0.45 13.23 16.38
N THR A 302 -0.07 14.21 17.18
CA THR A 302 -0.96 15.17 17.85
C THR A 302 -0.44 16.59 17.61
N VAL A 303 -1.12 17.60 18.12
CA VAL A 303 -0.62 18.99 18.16
C VAL A 303 0.56 19.11 19.16
N PRO A 304 1.43 20.13 19.04
CA PRO A 304 2.56 20.29 19.96
C PRO A 304 2.12 20.55 21.41
N SER A 305 3.04 20.35 22.35
CA SER A 305 2.87 20.88 23.72
C SER A 305 2.93 22.41 23.74
N ALA A 306 2.66 23.01 24.90
CA ALA A 306 2.76 24.46 25.05
C ALA A 306 4.22 24.94 24.96
N PRO A 307 4.51 26.03 24.22
CA PRO A 307 5.73 26.82 24.39
C PRO A 307 5.92 27.26 25.84
N SER A 308 7.16 27.46 26.26
CA SER A 308 7.52 27.88 27.62
C SER A 308 8.32 29.19 27.60
N ASN A 309 8.53 29.79 28.78
CA ASN A 309 9.35 31.00 28.96
C ASN A 309 8.94 32.17 28.04
N ALA A 310 7.63 32.40 27.86
CA ALA A 310 7.12 33.53 27.10
C ALA A 310 7.48 34.85 27.81
N ILE A 311 8.25 35.71 27.14
CA ILE A 311 8.72 37.00 27.65
C ILE A 311 8.37 38.07 26.63
N ALA A 312 7.93 39.24 27.10
CA ALA A 312 7.57 40.38 26.28
C ALA A 312 8.38 41.63 26.67
N THR A 313 8.79 42.40 25.67
CA THR A 313 9.47 43.69 25.80
C THR A 313 8.66 44.76 25.06
N ALA A 314 8.32 45.85 25.74
CA ALA A 314 7.55 46.95 25.16
C ALA A 314 8.31 47.70 24.05
N GLY A 315 7.57 48.16 23.05
CA GLY A 315 7.99 49.17 22.07
C GLY A 315 6.92 50.26 21.93
N ASN A 316 7.03 51.08 20.88
CA ASN A 316 5.98 52.03 20.51
C ASN A 316 4.92 51.33 19.65
N GLY A 317 3.66 51.34 20.09
CA GLY A 317 2.53 50.68 19.41
C GLY A 317 2.72 49.18 19.20
N SER A 318 3.62 48.56 19.96
CA SER A 318 4.13 47.21 19.69
C SER A 318 4.78 46.56 20.92
N ALA A 319 4.97 45.25 20.85
CA ALA A 319 5.82 44.49 21.76
C ALA A 319 6.61 43.43 20.99
N VAL A 320 7.87 43.23 21.38
CA VAL A 320 8.68 42.08 20.97
C VAL A 320 8.36 40.95 21.93
N VAL A 321 7.91 39.81 21.42
CA VAL A 321 7.63 38.61 22.22
C VAL A 321 8.63 37.53 21.85
N THR A 322 9.22 36.88 22.85
CA THR A 322 10.13 35.73 22.71
C THR A 322 9.65 34.57 23.56
N TRP A 323 10.03 33.35 23.21
CA TRP A 323 9.68 32.13 23.95
C TRP A 323 10.73 31.03 23.74
N THR A 324 10.59 29.95 24.48
CA THR A 324 11.24 28.66 24.22
C THR A 324 10.29 27.76 23.43
N ALA A 325 10.80 27.03 22.44
CA ALA A 325 10.05 26.04 21.66
C ALA A 325 9.42 24.96 22.59
N PRO A 326 8.30 24.33 22.19
CA PRO A 326 7.68 23.28 22.99
C PRO A 326 8.61 22.08 23.17
N SER A 327 8.55 21.45 24.35
CA SER A 327 9.36 20.27 24.70
C SER A 327 8.93 18.99 23.96
N ASP A 328 7.69 18.96 23.47
CA ASP A 328 7.17 17.91 22.60
C ASP A 328 6.50 18.56 21.38
N ASN A 329 6.86 18.09 20.19
CA ASN A 329 6.31 18.57 18.93
C ASN A 329 5.07 17.76 18.48
N GLY A 330 4.60 16.80 19.28
CA GLY A 330 3.44 15.95 18.99
C GLY A 330 3.71 14.89 17.92
N GLY A 331 4.97 14.66 17.53
CA GLY A 331 5.37 13.69 16.51
C GLY A 331 5.49 14.26 15.09
N ARG A 332 5.39 15.58 14.91
CA ARG A 332 5.66 16.28 13.63
C ARG A 332 6.41 17.59 13.88
N PRO A 333 7.28 18.05 12.95
CA PRO A 333 7.99 19.32 13.11
C PRO A 333 7.05 20.49 13.39
N VAL A 334 7.48 21.41 14.25
CA VAL A 334 6.82 22.71 14.41
C VAL A 334 7.08 23.53 13.15
N ILE A 335 6.02 23.99 12.50
CA ILE A 335 6.04 24.76 11.25
C ILE A 335 5.69 26.24 11.45
N GLY A 336 5.27 26.63 12.66
CA GLY A 336 4.84 28.00 12.96
C GLY A 336 4.41 28.19 14.41
N TYR A 337 4.01 29.42 14.72
CA TYR A 337 3.45 29.80 16.02
C TYR A 337 2.26 30.74 15.86
N ARG A 338 1.41 30.79 16.90
CA ARG A 338 0.33 31.75 17.07
C ARG A 338 0.54 32.53 18.37
N VAL A 339 0.78 33.83 18.27
CA VAL A 339 0.93 34.76 19.40
C VAL A 339 -0.37 35.52 19.60
N THR A 340 -0.98 35.39 20.77
CA THR A 340 -2.27 36.03 21.13
C THR A 340 -2.02 37.09 22.20
N PRO A 341 -2.24 38.39 21.92
CA PRO A 341 -2.19 39.44 22.94
C PRO A 341 -3.42 39.36 23.84
N ILE A 342 -3.23 39.57 25.14
CA ILE A 342 -4.29 39.60 26.16
C ILE A 342 -4.32 40.99 26.77
N LEU A 343 -5.35 41.78 26.44
CA LEU A 343 -5.57 43.13 26.97
C LEU A 343 -6.55 43.05 28.13
N ASN A 344 -6.11 43.37 29.34
CA ASN A 344 -6.96 43.34 30.55
C ASN A 344 -7.76 42.03 30.72
N GLY A 345 -7.11 40.88 30.44
CA GLY A 345 -7.74 39.55 30.45
C GLY A 345 -8.50 39.15 29.18
N THR A 346 -8.77 40.09 28.27
CA THR A 346 -9.50 39.83 27.01
C THR A 346 -8.53 39.54 25.87
N ALA A 347 -8.65 38.35 25.26
CA ALA A 347 -7.86 37.96 24.10
C ALA A 347 -8.16 38.86 22.88
N GLN A 348 -7.09 39.35 22.25
CA GLN A 348 -7.11 40.17 21.04
C GLN A 348 -6.83 39.31 19.80
N PRO A 349 -7.02 39.84 18.56
CA PRO A 349 -6.71 39.09 17.33
C PRO A 349 -5.28 38.54 17.33
N ALA A 350 -5.17 37.21 17.22
CA ALA A 350 -3.88 36.52 17.30
C ALA A 350 -3.10 36.61 15.98
N ARG A 351 -1.79 36.85 16.08
CA ARG A 351 -0.88 36.75 14.93
C ARG A 351 -0.46 35.30 14.75
N THR A 352 -0.62 34.78 13.54
CA THR A 352 -0.19 33.42 13.17
C THR A 352 0.81 33.50 12.03
N PHE A 353 1.95 32.85 12.15
CA PHE A 353 3.00 32.84 11.14
C PHE A 353 3.68 31.47 11.05
N TYR A 354 4.13 31.11 9.85
CA TYR A 354 4.70 29.79 9.54
C TYR A 354 6.23 29.86 9.44
N LEU A 355 6.87 30.18 10.56
CA LEU A 355 8.32 30.22 10.73
C LEU A 355 8.71 29.53 12.04
N THR A 356 9.89 28.92 12.08
CA THR A 356 10.42 28.23 13.28
C THR A 356 11.03 29.17 14.32
N SER A 357 11.14 30.48 14.02
CA SER A 357 11.58 31.53 14.95
C SER A 357 10.77 31.51 16.24
N THR A 358 11.45 31.58 17.38
CA THR A 358 10.82 31.73 18.71
C THR A 358 10.74 33.19 19.17
N MET A 359 10.55 34.09 18.21
CA MET A 359 10.46 35.54 18.36
C MET A 359 9.50 36.11 17.31
N GLU A 360 8.64 37.06 17.71
CA GLU A 360 7.72 37.82 16.83
C GLU A 360 7.55 39.26 17.34
N VAL A 361 7.30 40.20 16.43
CA VAL A 361 7.02 41.61 16.74
C VAL A 361 5.53 41.89 16.58
N VAL A 362 4.79 41.88 17.68
CA VAL A 362 3.36 42.21 17.68
C VAL A 362 3.19 43.73 17.60
N SER A 363 2.90 44.26 16.42
CA SER A 363 2.53 45.68 16.21
C SER A 363 1.01 45.91 16.14
N GLY A 364 0.59 47.17 16.29
CA GLY A 364 -0.82 47.57 16.33
C GLY A 364 -1.43 47.51 17.74
N LEU A 365 -0.60 47.56 18.78
CA LEU A 365 -1.03 47.65 20.17
C LEU A 365 -1.33 49.10 20.56
N THR A 366 -2.28 49.29 21.47
CA THR A 366 -2.56 50.62 22.04
C THR A 366 -1.47 50.98 23.06
N ASN A 367 -0.88 52.16 22.94
CA ASN A 367 0.04 52.66 23.96
C ASN A 367 -0.69 52.89 25.30
N ASP A 368 0.08 52.87 26.38
CA ASP A 368 -0.37 53.12 27.75
C ASP A 368 -1.42 52.12 28.26
N SER A 369 -1.64 51.02 27.52
CA SER A 369 -2.50 49.88 27.82
C SER A 369 -1.67 48.64 28.18
N SER A 370 -2.10 47.88 29.20
CA SER A 370 -1.37 46.72 29.71
C SER A 370 -1.69 45.44 28.93
N TYR A 371 -0.66 44.78 28.40
CA TYR A 371 -0.77 43.51 27.67
C TYR A 371 0.08 42.41 28.32
N THR A 372 -0.44 41.19 28.34
CA THR A 372 0.35 39.95 28.38
C THR A 372 0.18 39.18 27.07
N PHE A 373 1.05 38.21 26.79
CA PHE A 373 1.01 37.42 25.56
C PHE A 373 1.02 35.94 25.87
N VAL A 374 0.24 35.16 25.13
CA VAL A 374 0.31 33.69 25.13
C VAL A 374 0.68 33.19 23.74
N VAL A 375 1.51 32.15 23.68
CA VAL A 375 2.04 31.60 22.42
C VAL A 375 1.65 30.13 22.31
N ALA A 376 1.11 29.72 21.17
CA ALA A 376 0.88 28.30 20.85
C ALA A 376 1.77 27.90 19.65
N ALA A 377 2.41 26.73 19.74
CA ALA A 377 3.17 26.16 18.61
C ALA A 377 2.23 25.44 17.63
N ILE A 378 2.62 25.36 16.36
CA ILE A 378 1.82 24.79 15.27
C ILE A 378 2.63 23.70 14.56
N ASN A 379 2.03 22.52 14.36
CA ASN A 379 2.54 21.48 13.46
C ASN A 379 1.46 21.09 12.44
N MET A 380 1.67 20.02 11.67
CA MET A 380 0.69 19.50 10.69
C MET A 380 -0.66 19.05 11.30
N GLY A 381 -0.75 18.86 12.62
CA GLY A 381 -1.99 18.58 13.33
C GLY A 381 -2.77 19.85 13.72
N GLY A 382 -2.16 21.03 13.58
CA GLY A 382 -2.73 22.31 13.98
C GLY A 382 -1.96 22.96 15.14
N ALA A 383 -2.61 23.91 15.79
CA ALA A 383 -2.03 24.65 16.92
C ALA A 383 -2.24 23.90 18.25
N GLY A 384 -1.17 23.77 19.02
CA GLY A 384 -1.16 23.19 20.36
C GLY A 384 -1.77 24.08 21.44
N ALA A 385 -1.53 23.68 22.69
CA ALA A 385 -1.87 24.47 23.86
C ALA A 385 -1.10 25.81 23.87
N SER A 386 -1.73 26.84 24.43
CA SER A 386 -1.06 28.11 24.70
C SER A 386 -0.09 27.98 25.87
N SER A 387 1.02 28.72 25.82
CA SER A 387 1.90 28.98 26.94
C SER A 387 1.16 29.60 28.13
N THR A 388 1.80 29.60 29.30
CA THR A 388 1.47 30.58 30.35
C THR A 388 1.60 32.00 29.77
N PRO A 389 0.82 32.98 30.27
CA PRO A 389 1.00 34.38 29.89
C PRO A 389 2.43 34.86 30.18
N SER A 390 2.93 35.74 29.33
CA SER A 390 4.20 36.44 29.55
C SER A 390 4.14 37.36 30.77
N ASN A 391 5.28 37.96 31.13
CA ASN A 391 5.28 39.20 31.91
C ASN A 391 4.37 40.25 31.25
N SER A 392 3.78 41.11 32.08
CA SER A 392 3.01 42.25 31.60
C SER A 392 3.93 43.32 31.02
N VAL A 393 3.48 43.98 29.96
CA VAL A 393 4.14 45.14 29.35
C VAL A 393 3.12 46.18 28.92
N THR A 394 3.55 47.44 28.93
CA THR A 394 2.78 48.60 28.48
C THR A 394 3.55 49.27 27.34
N PRO A 395 3.10 49.19 26.08
CA PRO A 395 3.69 49.94 24.96
C PRO A 395 3.61 51.45 25.21
N SER A 396 4.59 52.22 24.75
CA SER A 396 4.57 53.68 24.86
C SER A 396 5.24 54.37 23.68
N SER A 397 4.75 55.54 23.30
CA SER A 397 5.36 56.43 22.30
C SER A 397 6.57 57.19 22.84
N THR A 398 6.79 57.18 24.16
CA THR A 398 7.95 57.81 24.78
C THR A 398 9.15 56.87 24.79
N LEU A 399 10.32 57.37 24.39
CA LEU A 399 11.58 56.65 24.55
C LEU A 399 11.91 56.55 26.03
N HIS A 400 11.89 55.33 26.59
CA HIS A 400 12.26 55.11 27.99
C HIS A 400 13.77 55.39 28.19
N PRO A 401 14.17 56.38 29.02
CA PRO A 401 15.57 56.78 29.15
C PRO A 401 16.33 55.82 30.09
N GLY A 402 16.72 54.65 29.58
CA GLY A 402 17.15 53.50 30.41
C GLY A 402 18.43 52.77 29.99
N ALA A 403 19.35 53.39 29.23
CA ALA A 403 20.61 52.73 28.82
C ALA A 403 21.83 53.67 28.65
N ALA A 404 21.85 54.83 29.32
CA ALA A 404 23.07 55.64 29.40
C ALA A 404 24.05 54.99 30.38
N GLN A 405 25.12 54.35 29.88
CA GLN A 405 26.21 53.90 30.74
C GLN A 405 26.87 55.12 31.39
N SER A 406 26.88 55.16 32.72
CA SER A 406 27.57 56.21 33.47
C SER A 406 29.07 55.96 33.42
N SER A 407 29.76 56.55 32.42
CA SER A 407 31.22 56.64 32.43
C SER A 407 31.68 57.25 33.76
N PRO A 408 32.68 56.67 34.45
CA PRO A 408 33.21 57.26 35.67
C PRO A 408 33.82 58.63 35.36
N ALA A 409 33.50 59.63 36.20
CA ALA A 409 34.05 60.97 36.03
C ALA A 409 35.58 60.95 36.21
N PRO A 410 36.36 61.64 35.35
CA PRO A 410 37.80 61.73 35.52
C PRO A 410 38.15 62.43 36.84
N SER A 411 39.15 61.90 37.55
CA SER A 411 39.60 62.45 38.83
C SER A 411 40.08 63.91 38.69
N PRO A 412 39.87 64.78 39.68
CA PRO A 412 40.36 66.14 39.64
C PRO A 412 41.90 66.17 39.64
N PRO A 413 42.53 67.17 38.99
CA PRO A 413 43.99 67.29 38.96
C PRO A 413 44.56 67.58 40.36
N PRO A 414 45.80 67.15 40.67
CA PRO A 414 46.47 67.51 41.91
C PRO A 414 46.59 69.02 42.08
N ARG A 415 46.38 69.50 43.31
CA ARG A 415 46.58 70.91 43.65
C ARG A 415 47.99 71.10 44.23
N THR A 416 48.85 71.70 43.41
CA THR A 416 50.21 72.22 43.71
C THR A 416 51.13 71.26 44.45
#